data_AF-A0LGT5-F1
#
_entry.id   AF-A0LGT5-F1
#
_cell.length_a   1.000
_cell.length_b   1.000
_cell.length_c   1.000
_cell.angle_alpha   90.00
_cell.angle_beta   90.00
_cell.angle_gamma   90.00
#
_symmetry.space_group_name_H-M   'P 1'
#
loop_
_entity.id
_entity.type
_entity.pdbx_description
1 polymer ?
#
loop_
_entity_poly.entity_id
_entity_poly.type
_entity_poly.pdbx_seq_one_letter_code
_entity_poly.pdbx_strand_id
1 'polypeptide(L)'
;MPPRLESILESTKEQEMRARTAWFLMAAVLLIPCICQAQMQSGAVTQGDIAPFLGQWTGQHDECRSAANCESRSVHMTITEDTVTYTLSAADGGFARHTKSTSGPSAKSYPAKFEKADGVTTMSFTTQSGNKIKFSLSGGRLTGKGTGGRFIVKYNLTKAGR
;
A
#
# COMPACT_ATOMS: atom_id res chain seq x y z
N MET A 1 -30.31 -27.17 -52.46
CA MET A 1 -30.89 -27.83 -51.28
C MET A 1 -29.88 -28.85 -50.75
N PRO A 2 -29.71 -29.02 -49.43
CA PRO A 2 -28.70 -29.89 -48.83
C PRO A 2 -29.19 -31.35 -48.71
N PRO A 3 -28.40 -32.24 -48.09
CA PRO A 3 -28.68 -32.51 -46.67
C PRO A 3 -27.46 -32.38 -45.73
N ARG A 4 -27.75 -32.21 -44.44
CA ARG A 4 -26.81 -32.03 -43.32
C ARG A 4 -27.38 -32.78 -42.11
N LEU A 5 -26.61 -33.71 -41.55
CA LEU A 5 -26.77 -34.55 -40.34
C LEU A 5 -25.86 -35.77 -40.64
N GLU A 6 -24.89 -36.24 -39.87
CA GLU A 6 -24.47 -36.04 -38.48
C GLU A 6 -22.93 -35.98 -38.39
N SER A 7 -22.22 -35.41 -37.40
CA SER A 7 -22.58 -34.73 -36.13
C SER A 7 -22.70 -35.56 -34.84
N ILE A 8 -22.53 -36.89 -34.83
CA ILE A 8 -22.66 -37.74 -33.61
C ILE A 8 -21.60 -38.88 -33.54
N LEU A 9 -20.41 -38.71 -34.12
CA LEU A 9 -19.27 -39.61 -33.85
C LEU A 9 -17.95 -38.88 -33.60
N GLU A 10 -18.05 -37.92 -32.69
CA GLU A 10 -16.98 -37.58 -31.77
C GLU A 10 -16.51 -38.82 -30.99
N SER A 11 -15.31 -38.75 -30.38
CA SER A 11 -15.02 -39.44 -29.10
C SER A 11 -14.95 -40.99 -29.05
N THR A 12 -14.19 -41.68 -29.94
CA THR A 12 -13.72 -43.06 -29.60
C THR A 12 -12.45 -43.60 -30.29
N LYS A 13 -11.64 -42.80 -31.00
CA LYS A 13 -10.31 -43.25 -31.50
C LYS A 13 -9.14 -42.39 -31.03
N GLU A 14 -9.33 -41.67 -29.94
CA GLU A 14 -8.29 -41.00 -29.16
C GLU A 14 -7.66 -41.92 -28.10
N GLN A 15 -8.04 -43.21 -28.05
CA GLN A 15 -7.79 -44.09 -26.91
C GLN A 15 -7.37 -45.53 -27.27
N GLU A 16 -6.48 -45.75 -28.25
CA GLU A 16 -5.68 -46.98 -28.28
C GLU A 16 -4.39 -46.89 -29.11
N MET A 17 -3.36 -47.63 -28.69
CA MET A 17 -2.10 -47.89 -29.43
C MET A 17 -1.35 -46.62 -29.90
N ARG A 18 -0.51 -45.98 -29.08
CA ARG A 18 0.54 -46.59 -28.25
C ARG A 18 1.31 -47.71 -28.97
N ALA A 19 2.05 -47.40 -30.03
CA ALA A 19 3.31 -48.05 -30.37
C ALA A 19 3.95 -47.42 -31.62
N ARG A 20 5.22 -47.01 -31.47
CA ARG A 20 6.22 -46.64 -32.49
C ARG A 20 6.23 -45.14 -32.85
N THR A 21 7.33 -44.39 -32.70
CA THR A 21 8.74 -44.78 -32.44
C THR A 21 9.45 -43.71 -31.61
N ALA A 22 10.11 -44.11 -30.51
CA ALA A 22 10.71 -43.19 -29.54
C ALA A 22 12.19 -42.86 -29.83
N TRP A 23 12.43 -41.94 -30.77
CA TRP A 23 13.68 -41.18 -30.96
C TRP A 23 13.19 -39.80 -31.47
N PHE A 24 13.32 -38.66 -30.77
CA PHE A 24 14.48 -38.10 -30.11
C PHE A 24 14.11 -37.37 -28.80
N LEU A 25 14.74 -37.78 -27.70
CA LEU A 25 14.93 -36.96 -26.49
C LEU A 25 16.43 -36.80 -26.28
N MET A 26 16.82 -35.78 -25.49
CA MET A 26 18.20 -35.29 -25.30
C MET A 26 18.74 -34.46 -26.49
N ALA A 27 19.28 -33.25 -26.32
CA ALA A 27 19.40 -32.45 -25.10
C ALA A 27 19.30 -30.95 -25.41
N ALA A 28 18.24 -30.32 -24.90
CA ALA A 28 18.17 -28.88 -24.70
C ALA A 28 17.57 -28.61 -23.32
N VAL A 29 18.21 -29.16 -22.28
CA VAL A 29 17.99 -28.69 -20.90
C VAL A 29 18.67 -27.33 -20.81
N LEU A 30 18.01 -26.33 -21.38
CA LEU A 30 18.22 -24.95 -20.99
C LEU A 30 17.83 -24.88 -19.52
N LEU A 31 18.83 -24.87 -18.66
CA LEU A 31 18.76 -24.36 -17.30
C LEU A 31 18.39 -22.88 -17.39
N ILE A 32 17.13 -22.59 -17.71
CA ILE A 32 16.48 -21.35 -17.36
C ILE A 32 16.44 -21.42 -15.83
N PRO A 33 17.28 -20.68 -15.09
CA PRO A 33 17.06 -20.57 -13.65
C PRO A 33 15.62 -20.10 -13.48
N CYS A 34 14.91 -20.62 -12.48
CA CYS A 34 13.57 -20.15 -12.18
C CYS A 34 13.70 -18.73 -11.62
N ILE A 35 13.90 -17.76 -12.51
CA ILE A 35 13.77 -16.35 -12.23
C ILE A 35 12.27 -16.21 -12.00
N CYS A 36 11.87 -16.31 -10.73
CA CYS A 36 10.70 -15.64 -10.23
C CYS A 36 10.88 -14.16 -10.50
N GLN A 37 10.66 -13.75 -11.75
CA GLN A 37 10.24 -12.42 -12.08
C GLN A 37 8.87 -12.30 -11.44
N ALA A 38 8.88 -11.91 -10.16
CA ALA A 38 7.77 -11.21 -9.56
C ALA A 38 7.55 -10.02 -10.48
N GLN A 39 6.63 -10.16 -11.44
CA GLN A 39 6.20 -9.07 -12.27
C GLN A 39 5.56 -8.10 -11.29
N MET A 40 6.29 -7.05 -10.92
CA MET A 40 5.80 -6.01 -10.04
C MET A 40 4.70 -5.27 -10.77
N GLN A 41 3.50 -5.83 -10.69
CA GLN A 41 2.37 -5.46 -11.50
C GLN A 41 1.74 -4.23 -10.86
N SER A 42 2.36 -3.09 -11.15
CA SER A 42 1.80 -1.76 -10.93
C SER A 42 0.41 -1.72 -11.54
N GLY A 43 -0.60 -1.75 -10.67
CA GLY A 43 -2.00 -1.73 -11.05
C GLY A 43 -2.54 -0.31 -10.99
N ALA A 44 -3.53 0.00 -11.84
CA ALA A 44 -4.32 1.20 -11.64
C ALA A 44 -4.97 1.15 -10.24
N VAL A 45 -4.88 2.27 -9.50
CA VAL A 45 -5.56 2.41 -8.22
C VAL A 45 -7.05 2.57 -8.48
N THR A 46 -7.87 1.76 -7.84
CA THR A 46 -9.33 1.83 -7.96
C THR A 46 -9.98 2.43 -6.71
N GLN A 47 -11.25 2.82 -6.82
CA GLN A 47 -12.03 3.30 -5.67
C GLN A 47 -12.08 2.28 -4.53
N GLY A 48 -12.18 0.99 -4.86
CA GLY A 48 -12.16 -0.10 -3.87
C GLY A 48 -10.82 -0.24 -3.14
N ASP A 49 -9.72 0.14 -3.79
CA ASP A 49 -8.37 0.12 -3.20
C ASP A 49 -8.16 1.21 -2.16
N ILE A 50 -8.79 2.38 -2.34
CA ILE A 50 -8.61 3.55 -1.46
C ILE A 50 -9.71 3.70 -0.41
N ALA A 51 -10.92 3.17 -0.65
CA ALA A 51 -12.04 3.21 0.30
C ALA A 51 -11.68 2.80 1.75
N PRO A 52 -10.81 1.80 2.01
CA PRO A 52 -10.36 1.49 3.37
C PRO A 52 -9.64 2.64 4.10
N PHE A 53 -8.93 3.50 3.36
CA PHE A 53 -8.21 4.67 3.88
C PHE A 53 -9.14 5.86 4.15
N LEU A 54 -10.19 6.06 3.36
CA LEU A 54 -11.04 7.26 3.42
C LEU A 54 -11.75 7.45 4.77
N GLY A 55 -11.98 8.71 5.17
CA GLY A 55 -12.68 9.08 6.41
C GLY A 55 -11.75 9.51 7.55
N GLN A 56 -12.25 9.39 8.78
CA GLN A 56 -11.60 9.92 9.98
C GLN A 56 -10.72 8.89 10.70
N TRP A 57 -9.57 9.36 11.18
CA TRP A 57 -8.56 8.61 11.92
C TRP A 57 -8.08 9.39 13.14
N THR A 58 -7.83 8.69 14.23
CA THR A 58 -7.24 9.26 15.45
C THR A 58 -6.11 8.37 15.97
N GLY A 59 -5.15 8.94 16.69
CA GLY A 59 -4.09 8.17 17.30
C GLY A 59 -2.88 9.01 17.65
N GLN A 60 -1.70 8.39 17.59
CA GLN A 60 -0.43 9.03 17.95
C GLN A 60 0.38 9.45 16.72
N HIS A 61 1.05 10.58 16.88
CA HIS A 61 2.04 11.16 15.98
C HIS A 61 3.33 11.36 16.77
N ASP A 62 4.41 10.72 16.36
CA ASP A 62 5.73 10.89 16.97
C ASP A 62 6.65 11.68 16.04
N GLU A 63 7.25 12.77 16.53
CA GLU A 63 8.31 13.51 15.84
C GLU A 63 9.67 13.23 16.51
N CYS A 64 10.54 12.49 15.82
CA CYS A 64 11.77 11.95 16.39
C CYS A 64 13.04 12.59 15.81
N ARG A 65 13.94 13.09 16.67
CA ARG A 65 15.33 13.44 16.30
C ARG A 65 16.24 12.21 16.23
N SER A 66 15.96 11.18 17.03
CA SER A 66 16.63 9.89 17.02
C SER A 66 15.68 8.80 17.51
N ALA A 67 16.08 7.52 17.46
CA ALA A 67 15.22 6.41 17.89
C ALA A 67 14.79 6.49 19.37
N ALA A 68 15.56 7.17 20.22
CA ALA A 68 15.29 7.36 21.64
C ALA A 68 14.86 8.80 22.02
N ASN A 69 14.74 9.70 21.03
CA ASN A 69 14.36 11.10 21.25
C ASN A 69 13.21 11.44 20.31
N CYS A 70 11.99 11.19 20.80
CA CYS A 70 10.72 11.42 20.13
C CYS A 70 9.80 12.28 20.99
N GLU A 71 9.08 13.19 20.35
CA GLU A 71 7.94 13.88 20.96
C GLU A 71 6.65 13.28 20.42
N SER A 72 5.85 12.69 21.30
CA SER A 72 4.53 12.12 20.94
C SER A 72 3.44 13.17 21.14
N ARG A 73 2.47 13.21 20.21
CA ARG A 73 1.26 14.04 20.27
C ARG A 73 0.06 13.27 19.75
N SER A 74 -1.12 13.61 20.23
CA SER A 74 -2.36 13.10 19.64
C SER A 74 -2.61 13.76 18.28
N VAL A 75 -3.15 13.01 17.33
CA VAL A 75 -3.49 13.51 15.98
C VAL A 75 -4.88 13.06 15.58
N HIS A 76 -5.62 13.98 14.95
CA HIS A 76 -6.85 13.72 14.22
C HIS A 76 -6.57 13.92 12.72
N MET A 77 -6.99 12.99 11.88
CA MET A 77 -6.71 13.00 10.44
C MET A 77 -7.94 12.62 9.63
N THR A 78 -8.30 13.48 8.67
CA THR A 78 -9.32 13.23 7.66
C THR A 78 -8.63 12.88 6.34
N ILE A 79 -8.99 11.75 5.75
CA ILE A 79 -8.50 11.31 4.44
C ILE A 79 -9.67 11.33 3.45
N THR A 80 -9.43 11.96 2.30
CA THR A 80 -10.31 11.97 1.13
C THR A 80 -9.53 11.43 -0.07
N GLU A 81 -10.17 11.35 -1.24
CA GLU A 81 -9.53 10.90 -2.49
C GLU A 81 -8.39 11.85 -2.89
N ASP A 82 -8.61 13.16 -2.77
CA ASP A 82 -7.66 14.19 -3.19
C ASP A 82 -6.78 14.78 -2.08
N THR A 83 -7.21 14.70 -0.81
CA THR A 83 -6.54 15.41 0.30
C THR A 83 -6.43 14.61 1.58
N VAL A 84 -5.33 14.84 2.32
CA VAL A 84 -5.18 14.50 3.72
C VAL A 84 -5.13 15.78 4.53
N THR A 85 -6.07 15.92 5.47
CA THR A 85 -6.08 17.01 6.46
C THR A 85 -5.76 16.42 7.82
N TYR A 86 -4.82 17.00 8.56
CA TYR A 86 -4.52 16.57 9.92
C TYR A 86 -4.41 17.74 10.90
N THR A 87 -4.82 17.48 12.14
CA THR A 87 -4.72 18.39 13.28
C THR A 87 -3.95 17.69 14.38
N LEU A 88 -2.83 18.26 14.79
CA LEU A 88 -2.09 17.80 15.97
C LEU A 88 -2.69 18.47 17.22
N SER A 89 -2.71 17.73 18.34
CA SER A 89 -2.94 18.33 19.65
C SER A 89 -1.83 19.34 19.97
N ALA A 90 -2.06 20.17 21.00
CA ALA A 90 -0.95 20.83 21.66
C ALA A 90 0.08 19.77 22.11
N ALA A 91 1.35 20.18 22.17
CA ALA A 91 2.39 19.37 22.79
C ALA A 91 2.12 19.27 24.29
N ASP A 92 2.19 18.06 24.87
CA ASP A 92 2.05 17.83 26.32
C ASP A 92 3.26 18.36 27.15
N GLY A 93 4.10 19.22 26.54
CA GLY A 93 5.25 19.83 27.19
C GLY A 93 6.47 18.91 27.36
N GLY A 94 6.41 17.67 26.87
CA GLY A 94 7.49 16.67 26.99
C GLY A 94 8.86 17.16 26.50
N PHE A 95 8.91 18.12 25.56
CA PHE A 95 10.11 18.87 25.21
C PHE A 95 10.48 19.95 26.26
N ALA A 96 10.53 19.56 27.53
CA ALA A 96 10.92 20.38 28.66
C ALA A 96 12.43 20.69 28.67
N ARG A 97 12.94 21.38 27.64
CA ARG A 97 14.16 22.21 27.75
C ARG A 97 14.45 23.25 26.67
N HIS A 98 13.91 23.19 25.45
CA HIS A 98 14.36 24.10 24.38
C HIS A 98 13.32 24.88 23.57
N THR A 99 12.07 24.42 23.43
CA THR A 99 10.96 25.27 22.96
C THR A 99 9.63 24.70 23.44
N LYS A 100 8.97 25.35 24.40
CA LYS A 100 7.54 25.13 24.63
C LYS A 100 6.82 25.61 23.38
N SER A 101 6.27 24.70 22.57
CA SER A 101 5.52 25.07 21.38
C SER A 101 4.22 25.76 21.81
N THR A 102 4.17 27.09 21.70
CA THR A 102 3.01 27.92 22.05
C THR A 102 1.93 27.91 20.97
N SER A 103 2.15 27.25 19.83
CA SER A 103 1.11 27.01 18.84
C SER A 103 0.07 26.03 19.40
N GLY A 104 -1.18 26.50 19.51
CA GLY A 104 -2.33 25.63 19.73
C GLY A 104 -2.58 24.65 18.57
N PRO A 105 -3.68 23.88 18.61
CA PRO A 105 -3.98 22.89 17.58
C PRO A 105 -4.04 23.53 16.19
N SER A 106 -3.18 23.08 15.27
CA SER A 106 -3.12 23.57 13.89
C SER A 106 -3.59 22.48 12.92
N ALA A 107 -4.67 22.75 12.19
CA ALA A 107 -5.06 21.94 11.04
C ALA A 107 -4.17 22.27 9.84
N LYS A 108 -3.72 21.25 9.10
CA LYS A 108 -2.98 21.40 7.83
C LYS A 108 -3.51 20.40 6.80
N SER A 109 -3.66 20.83 5.56
CA SER A 109 -4.16 20.02 4.45
C SER A 109 -3.13 19.89 3.33
N TYR A 110 -3.02 18.70 2.75
CA TYR A 110 -2.06 18.35 1.71
C TYR A 110 -2.70 17.45 0.65
N PRO A 111 -2.29 17.55 -0.63
CA PRO A 111 -2.72 16.61 -1.66
C PRO A 111 -2.34 15.18 -1.30
N ALA A 112 -3.33 14.29 -1.34
CA ALA A 112 -3.15 12.85 -1.22
C ALA A 112 -2.63 12.28 -2.55
N LYS A 113 -1.86 11.20 -2.45
CA LYS A 113 -1.48 10.34 -3.58
C LYS A 113 -1.62 8.89 -3.17
N PHE A 114 -2.30 8.11 -3.99
CA PHE A 114 -2.42 6.68 -3.80
C PHE A 114 -1.60 5.95 -4.88
N GLU A 115 -0.86 4.93 -4.47
CA GLU A 115 0.00 4.11 -5.31
C GLU A 115 -0.31 2.64 -5.01
N LYS A 116 -0.40 1.78 -6.03
CA LYS A 116 -0.63 0.33 -5.85
C LYS A 116 0.48 -0.47 -6.52
N ALA A 117 1.22 -1.24 -5.73
CA ALA A 117 2.28 -2.13 -6.17
C ALA A 117 2.13 -3.47 -5.45
N ASP A 118 2.32 -4.58 -6.15
CA ASP A 118 2.28 -5.94 -5.59
C ASP A 118 0.99 -6.25 -4.79
N GLY A 119 -0.14 -5.69 -5.26
CA GLY A 119 -1.45 -5.79 -4.59
C GLY A 119 -1.62 -4.89 -3.35
N VAL A 120 -0.56 -4.20 -2.90
CA VAL A 120 -0.57 -3.32 -1.73
C VAL A 120 -0.81 -1.88 -2.15
N THR A 121 -1.90 -1.30 -1.65
CA THR A 121 -2.19 0.13 -1.77
C THR A 121 -1.48 0.92 -0.67
N THR A 122 -0.77 1.97 -1.06
CA THR A 122 -0.07 2.90 -0.17
C THR A 122 -0.61 4.31 -0.40
N MET A 123 -0.92 5.04 0.68
CA MET A 123 -1.21 6.48 0.60
C MET A 123 0.05 7.27 0.91
N SER A 124 0.25 8.42 0.26
CA SER A 124 1.31 9.36 0.63
C SER A 124 0.89 10.81 0.45
N PHE A 125 1.57 11.71 1.16
CA PHE A 125 1.53 13.15 0.92
C PHE A 125 2.88 13.79 1.24
N THR A 126 3.08 15.03 0.82
CA THR A 126 4.31 15.80 1.12
C THR A 126 3.94 17.07 1.87
N THR A 127 4.57 17.32 3.02
CA THR A 127 4.35 18.55 3.79
C THR A 127 5.03 19.76 3.13
N GLN A 128 4.61 20.98 3.49
CA GLN A 128 5.31 22.22 3.11
C GLN A 128 6.79 22.23 3.51
N SER A 129 7.17 21.50 4.57
CA SER A 129 8.55 21.33 5.02
C SER A 129 9.34 20.25 4.26
N GLY A 130 8.77 19.69 3.18
CA GLY A 130 9.42 18.66 2.36
C GLY A 130 9.42 17.24 2.95
N ASN A 131 8.77 16.99 4.09
CA ASN A 131 8.62 15.63 4.61
C ASN A 131 7.68 14.84 3.70
N LYS A 132 8.19 13.77 3.07
CA LYS A 132 7.36 12.80 2.35
C LYS A 132 6.89 11.76 3.35
N ILE A 133 5.58 11.65 3.54
CA ILE A 133 4.97 10.73 4.50
C ILE A 133 4.23 9.67 3.71
N LYS A 134 4.59 8.39 3.93
CA LYS A 134 3.91 7.22 3.36
C LYS A 134 3.15 6.49 4.45
N PHE A 135 1.95 5.99 4.11
CA PHE A 135 1.04 5.26 4.99
C PHE A 135 0.63 3.93 4.38
N SER A 136 0.67 2.90 5.21
CA SER A 136 0.11 1.58 4.95
C SER A 136 -1.06 1.31 5.89
N LEU A 137 -2.05 0.57 5.41
CA LEU A 137 -3.19 0.09 6.20
C LEU A 137 -3.05 -1.41 6.42
N SER A 138 -3.09 -1.85 7.68
CA SER A 138 -3.07 -3.29 8.03
C SER A 138 -3.86 -3.54 9.31
N GLY A 139 -4.67 -4.60 9.33
CA GLY A 139 -5.49 -4.96 10.50
C GLY A 139 -6.43 -3.84 10.99
N GLY A 140 -6.87 -2.94 10.09
CA GLY A 140 -7.66 -1.76 10.45
C GLY A 140 -6.89 -0.62 11.14
N ARG A 141 -5.56 -0.74 11.27
CA ARG A 141 -4.66 0.32 11.74
C ARG A 141 -3.99 1.00 10.56
N LEU A 142 -3.99 2.32 10.56
CA LEU A 142 -3.29 3.14 9.57
C LEU A 142 -1.96 3.58 10.17
N THR A 143 -0.86 3.09 9.61
CA THR A 143 0.50 3.37 10.09
C THR A 143 1.27 4.17 9.07
N GLY A 144 1.94 5.23 9.52
CA GLY A 144 2.65 6.16 8.65
C GLY A 144 4.10 6.40 9.07
N LYS A 145 4.97 6.65 8.10
CA LYS A 145 6.36 7.08 8.33
C LYS A 145 6.72 8.24 7.41
N GLY A 146 7.26 9.30 8.00
CA GLY A 146 7.76 10.48 7.31
C GLY A 146 9.28 10.56 7.31
N THR A 147 9.85 10.86 6.14
CA THR A 147 11.28 11.18 5.97
C THR A 147 11.44 12.33 4.95
N GLY A 148 12.45 13.17 5.13
CA GLY A 148 12.76 14.28 4.19
C GLY A 148 13.19 15.59 4.86
N GLY A 149 12.86 15.77 6.15
CA GLY A 149 13.29 16.91 6.96
C GLY A 149 14.27 16.52 8.07
N ARG A 150 14.40 17.39 9.09
CA ARG A 150 15.29 17.20 10.25
C ARG A 150 14.84 16.11 11.25
N PHE A 151 13.68 15.49 11.02
CA PHE A 151 13.03 14.57 11.95
C PHE A 151 12.48 13.35 11.20
N ILE A 152 12.48 12.21 11.89
CA ILE A 152 11.74 11.01 11.49
C ILE A 152 10.35 11.12 12.11
N VAL A 153 9.31 11.10 11.29
CA VAL A 153 7.93 11.16 11.78
C VAL A 153 7.31 9.76 11.75
N LYS A 154 6.52 9.40 12.76
CA LYS A 154 5.72 8.17 12.79
C LYS A 154 4.26 8.48 13.08
N TYR A 155 3.36 7.63 12.61
CA TYR A 155 1.93 7.67 12.88
C TYR A 155 1.41 6.26 13.19
N ASN A 156 0.54 6.13 14.19
CA ASN A 156 -0.17 4.89 14.51
C ASN A 156 -1.61 5.23 14.85
N LEU A 157 -2.51 5.04 13.88
CA LEU A 157 -3.87 5.56 13.89
C LEU A 157 -4.91 4.45 13.79
N THR A 158 -6.04 4.67 14.44
CA THR A 158 -7.27 3.85 14.39
C THR A 158 -8.40 4.65 13.75
N LYS A 159 -9.36 3.99 13.11
CA LYS A 159 -10.55 4.63 12.56
C LYS A 159 -11.30 5.35 13.69
N ALA A 160 -11.67 6.61 13.52
CA ALA A 160 -12.42 7.32 14.55
C ALA A 160 -13.83 6.71 14.70
N GLY A 161 -14.29 6.46 15.93
CA GLY A 161 -15.62 5.91 16.19
C GLY A 161 -15.77 4.40 15.98
N ARG A 162 -14.73 3.62 16.27
CA ARG A 162 -14.78 2.15 16.42
C ARG A 162 -14.32 1.75 17.83
#